data_AF-A0A838JTK2-F1
#
_entry.id   AF-A0A838JTK2-F1
#
_cell.length_a   1.000
_cell.length_b   1.000
_cell.length_c   1.000
_cell.angle_alpha   90.00
_cell.angle_beta   90.00
_cell.angle_gamma   90.00
#
_symmetry.space_group_name_H-M   'P 1'
#
loop_
_entity.id
_entity.type
_entity.pdbx_description
1 polymer ?
#
loop_
_entity_poly.entity_id
_entity_poly.type
_entity_poly.pdbx_seq_one_letter_code
_entity_poly.pdbx_strand_id
1 'polypeptide(L)'
;MLVPSERSNGSSVGGPSTEEGKEVARWNATRHGIRSPAPVVPGVEKREDWEEHRDGMLEDLAPAGPLELALAERVALLSWRLYRVTRYETETIAASQEKAEEDLAQKRRFSASISEGIHPEDVRGLAKHTAAKRRLLRRFPKLEDEKRLDAMDADSILWSALDRTDVVAEGEEEPEDVLKRVAIPGVPEDVEWEDFEGWTAGMVKAGLEAIAGATGEDPEELLEAVAEGAIRDAAKAKHQAEQVEGELTNMSRERLLPVEKTLEKITRYEAHLSRQMFKALHELEALQVRRSGGAAPLARLDVDGLSQE
;
A
#
# COMPACT_ATOMS: atom_id res chain seq x y z
N MET A 1 -33.61 -10.35 60.26
CA MET A 1 -32.30 -9.68 60.19
C MET A 1 -32.10 -9.29 58.73
N LEU A 2 -32.40 -8.04 58.40
CA LEU A 2 -32.35 -7.49 57.06
C LEU A 2 -30.93 -6.97 56.80
N VAL A 3 -30.27 -7.49 55.78
CA VAL A 3 -28.97 -7.00 55.28
C VAL A 3 -29.27 -5.89 54.28
N PRO A 4 -28.76 -4.65 54.44
CA PRO A 4 -28.96 -3.61 53.44
C PRO A 4 -28.07 -3.87 52.23
N SER A 5 -28.69 -3.92 51.05
CA SER A 5 -28.00 -3.91 49.77
C SER A 5 -27.64 -2.46 49.43
N GLU A 6 -26.36 -2.12 49.47
CA GLU A 6 -25.83 -0.86 48.96
C GLU A 6 -26.05 -0.80 47.44
N ARG A 7 -26.96 0.08 47.01
CA ARG A 7 -27.07 0.48 45.60
C ARG A 7 -25.97 1.49 45.31
N SER A 8 -24.92 1.06 44.60
CA SER A 8 -24.01 2.00 43.94
C SER A 8 -24.75 2.62 42.73
N ASN A 9 -25.07 3.91 42.85
CA ASN A 9 -25.53 4.70 41.72
C ASN A 9 -24.33 4.89 40.77
N GLY A 10 -24.32 4.13 39.68
CA GLY A 10 -23.40 4.34 38.56
C GLY A 10 -23.51 5.77 38.05
N SER A 11 -22.45 6.55 38.25
CA SER A 11 -22.34 7.93 37.82
C SER A 11 -22.44 8.00 36.29
N SER A 12 -23.44 8.74 35.81
CA SER A 12 -23.58 9.12 34.41
C SER A 12 -22.29 9.76 33.91
N VAL A 13 -21.76 9.24 32.81
CA VAL A 13 -20.63 9.77 32.05
C VAL A 13 -20.96 11.20 31.62
N GLY A 14 -20.55 12.18 32.43
CA GLY A 14 -20.68 13.60 32.15
C GLY A 14 -19.58 14.06 31.22
N GLY A 15 -19.96 14.69 30.10
CA GLY A 15 -19.02 15.31 29.16
C GLY A 15 -18.17 16.42 29.80
N PRO A 16 -17.13 16.91 29.10
CA PRO A 16 -16.16 17.85 29.67
C PRO A 16 -16.81 19.15 30.15
N SER A 17 -16.46 19.54 31.38
CA SER A 17 -17.07 20.64 32.13
C SER A 17 -16.33 21.98 32.02
N THR A 18 -15.13 21.99 31.41
CA THR A 18 -14.33 23.20 31.18
C THR A 18 -14.55 23.75 29.78
N GLU A 19 -14.44 25.07 29.58
CA GLU A 19 -14.58 25.69 28.24
C GLU A 19 -13.51 25.17 27.27
N GLU A 20 -12.27 25.00 27.72
CA GLU A 20 -11.21 24.35 26.94
C GLU A 20 -11.53 22.89 26.62
N GLY A 21 -12.11 22.14 27.57
CA GLY A 21 -12.56 20.77 27.35
C GLY A 21 -13.74 20.67 26.38
N LYS A 22 -14.62 21.67 26.35
CA LYS A 22 -15.71 21.79 25.37
C LYS A 22 -15.19 22.20 24.00
N GLU A 23 -14.19 23.07 23.90
CA GLU A 23 -13.55 23.41 22.63
C GLU A 23 -12.83 22.20 22.04
N VAL A 24 -12.05 21.47 22.84
CA VAL A 24 -11.41 20.21 22.41
C VAL A 24 -12.46 19.16 22.03
N ALA A 25 -13.55 19.03 22.79
CA ALA A 25 -14.65 18.11 22.45
C ALA A 25 -15.47 18.53 21.22
N ARG A 26 -15.62 19.82 20.96
CA ARG A 26 -16.19 20.37 19.71
C ARG A 26 -15.35 19.97 18.50
N TRP A 27 -14.04 19.81 18.70
CA TRP A 27 -13.15 19.26 17.68
C TRP A 27 -13.05 17.73 17.72
N ASN A 28 -13.60 16.97 18.67
CA ASN A 28 -13.54 15.50 18.63
C ASN A 28 -14.28 14.87 17.43
N ALA A 29 -15.18 15.62 16.78
CA ALA A 29 -15.79 15.24 15.49
C ALA A 29 -14.83 15.43 14.28
N THR A 30 -13.63 16.00 14.48
CA THR A 30 -12.67 16.36 13.42
C THR A 30 -11.85 15.22 12.88
N ARG A 31 -11.92 13.99 13.41
CA ARG A 31 -11.20 12.87 12.80
C ARG A 31 -11.53 12.72 11.29
N HIS A 32 -12.71 13.19 10.87
CA HIS A 32 -13.11 13.27 9.46
C HIS A 32 -13.67 14.64 9.04
N GLY A 33 -13.82 15.61 9.96
CA GLY A 33 -14.19 17.00 9.64
C GLY A 33 -15.59 17.27 9.06
N ILE A 34 -16.36 16.25 8.65
CA ILE A 34 -17.66 16.40 7.93
C ILE A 34 -18.69 17.22 8.73
N ARG A 35 -18.69 17.14 10.07
CA ARG A 35 -19.57 17.93 10.96
C ARG A 35 -18.88 19.15 11.57
N SER A 36 -17.73 19.57 11.06
CA SER A 36 -17.00 20.71 11.63
C SER A 36 -17.91 21.95 11.66
N PRO A 37 -18.04 22.62 12.82
CA PRO A 37 -18.80 23.86 12.91
C PRO A 37 -18.12 25.01 12.15
N ALA A 38 -16.80 24.91 11.92
CA ALA A 38 -16.03 25.85 11.11
C ALA A 38 -15.98 25.39 9.64
N PRO A 39 -15.93 26.33 8.67
CA PRO A 39 -15.77 26.00 7.25
C PRO A 39 -14.46 25.25 6.98
N VAL A 40 -13.38 25.62 7.68
CA VAL A 40 -12.04 25.06 7.54
C VAL A 40 -11.76 24.09 8.68
N VAL A 41 -11.22 22.92 8.36
CA VAL A 41 -10.70 21.94 9.34
C VAL A 41 -9.19 22.16 9.53
N PRO A 42 -8.73 22.63 10.71
CA PRO A 42 -7.31 22.90 10.94
C PRO A 42 -6.42 21.67 10.69
N GLY A 43 -5.30 21.88 10.00
CA GLY A 43 -4.33 20.83 9.69
C GLY A 43 -4.71 19.93 8.50
N VAL A 44 -5.94 20.03 8.00
CA VAL A 44 -6.43 19.27 6.82
C VAL A 44 -6.67 20.20 5.63
N GLU A 45 -7.23 21.39 5.91
CA GLU A 45 -7.61 22.39 4.93
C GLU A 45 -6.93 23.73 5.27
N LYS A 46 -6.63 24.51 4.23
CA LYS A 46 -6.12 25.87 4.38
C LYS A 46 -7.28 26.85 4.38
N ARG A 47 -7.07 27.98 5.06
CA ARG A 47 -8.08 29.04 5.12
C ARG A 47 -8.20 29.73 3.77
N GLU A 48 -7.06 29.91 3.10
CA GLU A 48 -6.91 30.57 1.82
C GLU A 48 -7.71 29.83 0.73
N ASP A 49 -7.61 28.50 0.66
CA ASP A 49 -8.36 27.68 -0.30
C ASP A 49 -9.89 27.80 -0.10
N TRP A 50 -10.34 27.89 1.16
CA TRP A 50 -11.75 28.13 1.47
C TRP A 50 -12.20 29.54 1.05
N GLU A 51 -11.38 30.55 1.31
CA GLU A 51 -11.68 31.94 0.95
C GLU A 51 -11.76 32.10 -0.57
N GLU A 52 -10.82 31.50 -1.32
CA GLU A 52 -10.83 31.46 -2.79
C GLU A 52 -12.09 30.77 -3.33
N HIS A 53 -12.43 29.57 -2.81
CA HIS A 53 -13.66 28.86 -3.19
C HIS A 53 -14.92 29.67 -2.90
N ARG A 54 -14.99 30.27 -1.71
CA ARG A 54 -16.12 31.12 -1.31
C ARG A 54 -16.25 32.29 -2.27
N ASP A 55 -15.17 33.00 -2.52
CA ASP A 55 -15.19 34.22 -3.32
C ASP A 55 -15.57 33.92 -4.77
N GLY A 56 -15.05 32.83 -5.35
CA GLY A 56 -15.46 32.36 -6.67
C GLY A 56 -16.95 31.97 -6.74
N MET A 57 -17.48 31.31 -5.70
CA MET A 57 -18.92 30.99 -5.61
C MET A 57 -19.79 32.24 -5.51
N LEU A 58 -19.35 33.26 -4.75
CA LEU A 58 -20.09 34.52 -4.63
C LEU A 58 -20.03 35.33 -5.92
N GLU A 59 -18.90 35.31 -6.63
CA GLU A 59 -18.74 35.97 -7.93
C GLU A 59 -19.72 35.38 -8.97
N ASP A 60 -19.78 34.04 -9.08
CA ASP A 60 -20.66 33.35 -10.02
C ASP A 60 -22.15 33.53 -9.68
N LEU A 61 -22.50 33.41 -8.39
CA LEU A 61 -23.89 33.53 -7.93
C LEU A 61 -24.41 34.97 -7.93
N ALA A 62 -23.54 35.98 -7.97
CA ALA A 62 -23.86 37.41 -8.01
C ALA A 62 -25.03 37.84 -7.06
N PRO A 63 -24.93 37.56 -5.74
CA PRO A 63 -25.99 37.89 -4.80
C PRO A 63 -26.17 39.40 -4.64
N ALA A 64 -27.42 39.88 -4.58
CA ALA A 64 -27.73 41.27 -4.24
C ALA A 64 -28.48 41.37 -2.91
N GLY A 65 -27.89 42.15 -2.00
CA GLY A 65 -28.45 42.40 -0.67
C GLY A 65 -28.23 41.25 0.32
N PRO A 66 -28.60 41.45 1.60
CA PRO A 66 -28.19 40.55 2.67
C PRO A 66 -28.77 39.14 2.60
N LEU A 67 -30.00 38.99 2.09
CA LEU A 67 -30.68 37.70 2.06
C LEU A 67 -30.10 36.78 0.98
N GLU A 68 -29.86 37.31 -0.22
CA GLU A 68 -29.19 36.56 -1.28
C GLU A 68 -27.76 36.21 -0.89
N LEU A 69 -27.03 37.14 -0.27
CA LEU A 69 -25.66 36.90 0.21
C LEU A 69 -25.62 35.74 1.21
N ALA A 70 -26.53 35.70 2.18
CA ALA A 70 -26.60 34.62 3.16
C ALA A 70 -26.89 33.25 2.53
N LEU A 71 -27.69 33.20 1.45
CA LEU A 71 -27.95 31.97 0.71
C LEU A 71 -26.75 31.56 -0.14
N ALA A 72 -26.08 32.51 -0.81
CA ALA A 72 -24.88 32.25 -1.59
C ALA A 72 -23.71 31.76 -0.71
N GLU A 73 -23.50 32.36 0.47
CA GLU A 73 -22.53 31.86 1.46
C GLU A 73 -22.88 30.45 1.96
N ARG A 74 -24.18 30.15 2.14
CA ARG A 74 -24.64 28.81 2.50
C ARG A 74 -24.30 27.80 1.39
N VAL A 75 -24.53 28.15 0.13
CA VAL A 75 -24.18 27.31 -1.02
C VAL A 75 -22.68 27.03 -1.06
N ALA A 76 -21.85 28.07 -0.91
CA ALA A 76 -20.40 27.92 -0.85
C ALA A 76 -19.96 26.97 0.28
N LEU A 77 -20.55 27.11 1.48
CA LEU A 77 -20.23 26.25 2.62
C LEU A 77 -20.66 24.79 2.41
N LEU A 78 -21.85 24.57 1.83
CA LEU A 78 -22.37 23.23 1.61
C LEU A 78 -21.63 22.50 0.49
N SER A 79 -21.26 23.19 -0.58
CA SER A 79 -20.42 22.63 -1.65
C SER A 79 -19.02 22.28 -1.15
N TRP A 80 -18.41 23.12 -0.30
CA TRP A 80 -17.13 22.81 0.35
C TRP A 80 -17.21 21.58 1.25
N ARG A 81 -18.31 21.44 2.01
CA ARG A 81 -18.55 20.25 2.83
C ARG A 81 -18.81 19.00 2.01
N LEU A 82 -19.45 19.11 0.85
CA LEU A 82 -19.61 18.00 -0.10
C LEU A 82 -18.27 17.54 -0.64
N TYR A 83 -17.40 18.47 -1.05
CA TYR A 83 -16.03 18.15 -1.46
C TYR A 83 -15.26 17.37 -0.38
N ARG A 84 -15.43 17.74 0.89
CA ARG A 84 -14.85 16.99 2.02
C ARG A 84 -15.38 15.56 2.12
N VAL A 85 -16.65 15.31 1.81
CA VAL A 85 -17.21 13.95 1.80
C VAL A 85 -16.53 13.09 0.73
N THR A 86 -16.36 13.62 -0.49
CA THR A 86 -15.64 12.94 -1.58
C THR A 86 -14.17 12.68 -1.23
N ARG A 87 -13.50 13.66 -0.62
CA ARG A 87 -12.12 13.48 -0.14
C ARG A 87 -12.03 12.39 0.92
N TYR A 88 -12.92 12.39 1.89
CA TYR A 88 -12.97 11.37 2.94
C TYR A 88 -13.21 9.96 2.38
N GLU A 89 -14.08 9.82 1.38
CA GLU A 89 -14.29 8.57 0.65
C GLU A 89 -12.99 8.10 -0.02
N THR A 90 -12.35 8.99 -0.76
CA THR A 90 -11.08 8.71 -1.47
C THR A 90 -9.98 8.28 -0.50
N GLU A 91 -9.81 8.99 0.61
CA GLU A 91 -8.83 8.66 1.65
C GLU A 91 -9.13 7.33 2.32
N THR A 92 -10.41 7.01 2.55
CA THR A 92 -10.81 5.74 3.15
C THR A 92 -10.48 4.57 2.22
N ILE A 93 -10.73 4.71 0.92
CA ILE A 93 -10.38 3.72 -0.09
C ILE A 93 -8.87 3.55 -0.15
N ALA A 94 -8.12 4.66 -0.24
CA ALA A 94 -6.66 4.63 -0.30
C ALA A 94 -6.04 3.95 0.94
N ALA A 95 -6.48 4.31 2.16
CA ALA A 95 -6.01 3.70 3.39
C ALA A 95 -6.36 2.21 3.51
N SER A 96 -7.46 1.78 2.89
CA SER A 96 -7.82 0.37 2.76
C SER A 96 -6.88 -0.36 1.78
N GLN A 97 -6.58 0.25 0.64
CA GLN A 97 -5.70 -0.31 -0.38
C GLN A 97 -4.24 -0.38 0.08
N GLU A 98 -3.74 0.59 0.85
CA GLU A 98 -2.38 0.59 1.41
C GLU A 98 -2.11 -0.64 2.27
N LYS A 99 -3.11 -1.12 3.01
CA LYS A 99 -3.03 -2.31 3.86
C LYS A 99 -3.12 -3.63 3.09
N ALA A 100 -3.32 -3.61 1.78
CA ALA A 100 -3.55 -4.83 1.01
C ALA A 100 -2.34 -5.78 1.06
N GLU A 101 -1.11 -5.26 1.04
CA GLU A 101 0.10 -6.09 1.11
C GLU A 101 0.24 -6.78 2.47
N GLU A 102 0.05 -6.05 3.56
CA GLU A 102 0.10 -6.58 4.93
C GLU A 102 -1.00 -7.64 5.16
N ASP A 103 -2.22 -7.34 4.75
CA ASP A 103 -3.36 -8.26 4.89
C ASP A 103 -3.15 -9.53 4.04
N LEU A 104 -2.57 -9.39 2.84
CA LEU A 104 -2.25 -10.54 2.00
C LEU A 104 -1.17 -11.41 2.65
N ALA A 105 -0.11 -10.78 3.17
CA ALA A 105 0.94 -11.49 3.89
C ALA A 105 0.37 -12.22 5.12
N GLN A 106 -0.52 -11.58 5.88
CA GLN A 106 -1.20 -12.20 7.02
C GLN A 106 -2.09 -13.39 6.60
N LYS A 107 -2.87 -13.23 5.53
CA LYS A 107 -3.72 -14.30 4.98
C LYS A 107 -2.89 -15.52 4.57
N ARG A 108 -1.78 -15.31 3.87
CA ARG A 108 -0.87 -16.37 3.42
C ARG A 108 -0.17 -17.08 4.58
N ARG A 109 0.21 -16.36 5.63
CA ARG A 109 0.75 -16.96 6.87
C ARG A 109 -0.23 -17.91 7.56
N PHE A 110 -1.53 -17.62 7.48
CA PHE A 110 -2.55 -18.45 8.13
C PHE A 110 -2.98 -19.64 7.27
N SER A 111 -2.88 -19.54 5.93
CA SER A 111 -3.29 -20.61 5.02
C SER A 111 -2.20 -21.64 4.73
N ALA A 112 -0.92 -21.29 4.89
CA ALA A 112 0.19 -22.16 4.51
C ALA A 112 0.92 -22.79 5.70
N SER A 113 1.28 -24.06 5.55
CA SER A 113 2.25 -24.77 6.39
C SER A 113 3.64 -24.14 6.24
N ILE A 114 3.96 -23.14 7.06
CA ILE A 114 5.29 -22.58 7.42
C ILE A 114 6.20 -22.06 6.28
N SER A 115 6.01 -22.44 5.00
CA SER A 115 6.96 -22.12 3.92
C SER A 115 6.47 -21.10 2.88
N GLU A 116 5.20 -20.70 2.86
CA GLU A 116 4.64 -19.78 1.84
C GLU A 116 4.17 -18.42 2.40
N GLY A 117 4.42 -18.16 3.69
CA GLY A 117 4.12 -16.89 4.37
C GLY A 117 5.09 -15.77 4.02
N ILE A 118 5.39 -15.58 2.73
CA ILE A 118 6.35 -14.60 2.22
C ILE A 118 5.62 -13.29 1.93
N HIS A 119 6.12 -12.18 2.47
CA HIS A 119 5.55 -10.85 2.21
C HIS A 119 5.65 -10.53 0.70
N PRO A 120 4.70 -9.82 0.07
CA PRO A 120 4.81 -9.45 -1.34
C PRO A 120 6.14 -8.79 -1.72
N GLU A 121 6.69 -7.96 -0.82
CA GLU A 121 8.00 -7.34 -0.99
C GLU A 121 9.13 -8.37 -1.07
N ASP A 122 9.11 -9.40 -0.23
CA ASP A 122 10.12 -10.47 -0.25
C ASP A 122 10.03 -11.27 -1.55
N VAL A 123 8.82 -11.54 -2.06
CA VAL A 123 8.63 -12.22 -3.36
C VAL A 123 9.20 -11.37 -4.50
N ARG A 124 8.94 -10.06 -4.49
CA ARG A 124 9.55 -9.11 -5.45
C ARG A 124 11.08 -9.12 -5.33
N GLY A 125 11.61 -9.12 -4.11
CA GLY A 125 13.04 -9.20 -3.81
C GLY A 125 13.67 -10.46 -4.40
N LEU A 126 13.07 -11.62 -4.15
CA LEU A 126 13.52 -12.91 -4.68
C LEU A 126 13.50 -12.95 -6.21
N ALA A 127 12.42 -12.46 -6.85
CA ALA A 127 12.34 -12.38 -8.30
C ALA A 127 13.44 -11.48 -8.89
N LYS A 128 13.76 -10.37 -8.22
CA LYS A 128 14.82 -9.44 -8.64
C LYS A 128 16.21 -10.06 -8.48
N HIS A 129 16.45 -10.72 -7.35
CA HIS A 129 17.70 -11.42 -7.03
C HIS A 129 17.97 -12.57 -8.01
N THR A 130 17.02 -13.50 -8.17
CA THR A 130 17.13 -14.64 -9.10
C THR A 130 17.31 -14.19 -10.55
N ALA A 131 16.65 -13.11 -10.97
CA ALA A 131 16.86 -12.52 -12.28
C ALA A 131 18.27 -11.91 -12.45
N ALA A 132 18.86 -11.35 -11.40
CA ALA A 132 20.24 -10.86 -11.40
C ALA A 132 21.24 -12.01 -11.49
N LYS A 133 21.09 -13.03 -10.64
CA LYS A 133 21.87 -14.27 -10.65
C LYS A 133 21.86 -14.96 -12.03
N ARG A 134 20.69 -15.10 -12.65
CA ARG A 134 20.56 -15.62 -14.03
C ARG A 134 21.35 -14.79 -15.05
N ARG A 135 21.33 -13.46 -14.94
CA ARG A 135 22.09 -12.57 -15.84
C ARG A 135 23.60 -12.65 -15.62
N LEU A 136 24.03 -12.86 -14.37
CA LEU A 136 25.42 -13.09 -14.02
C LEU A 136 25.91 -14.41 -14.64
N LEU A 137 25.26 -15.53 -14.31
CA LEU A 137 25.63 -16.86 -14.79
C LEU A 137 25.64 -16.97 -16.33
N ARG A 138 24.69 -16.33 -17.02
CA ARG A 138 24.69 -16.28 -18.50
C ARG A 138 25.93 -15.58 -19.08
N ARG A 139 26.51 -14.62 -18.37
CA ARG A 139 27.68 -13.84 -18.83
C ARG A 139 28.99 -14.39 -18.30
N PHE A 140 28.96 -15.07 -17.16
CA PHE A 140 30.12 -15.56 -16.43
C PHE A 140 31.12 -16.37 -17.28
N PRO A 141 30.70 -17.34 -18.12
CA PRO A 141 31.63 -18.10 -18.96
C PRO A 141 32.46 -17.25 -19.94
N LYS A 142 31.98 -16.04 -20.26
CA LYS A 142 32.60 -15.11 -21.22
C LYS A 142 33.47 -14.05 -20.56
N LEU A 143 33.58 -14.05 -19.23
CA LEU A 143 34.41 -13.09 -18.52
C LEU A 143 35.89 -13.48 -18.65
N GLU A 144 36.73 -12.47 -18.88
CA GLU A 144 38.19 -12.60 -18.80
C GLU A 144 38.63 -12.90 -17.36
N ASP A 145 39.69 -13.67 -17.19
CA ASP A 145 40.06 -14.22 -15.88
C ASP A 145 40.49 -13.14 -14.88
N GLU A 146 41.05 -12.04 -15.35
CA GLU A 146 41.45 -10.87 -14.54
C GLU A 146 40.26 -10.00 -14.12
N LYS A 147 39.07 -10.24 -14.66
CA LYS A 147 37.89 -9.45 -14.35
C LYS A 147 37.51 -9.63 -12.88
N ARG A 148 37.57 -8.55 -12.10
CA ARG A 148 37.09 -8.55 -10.72
C ARG A 148 35.59 -8.87 -10.63
N LEU A 149 35.25 -9.69 -9.66
CA LEU A 149 33.88 -10.03 -9.26
C LEU A 149 33.66 -9.57 -7.82
N ASP A 150 32.40 -9.25 -7.51
CA ASP A 150 31.98 -8.97 -6.14
C ASP A 150 31.94 -10.26 -5.33
N ALA A 151 32.20 -10.18 -4.02
CA ALA A 151 32.21 -11.36 -3.14
C ALA A 151 30.87 -12.10 -3.15
N MET A 152 29.75 -11.37 -3.14
CA MET A 152 28.41 -11.97 -3.19
C MET A 152 28.15 -12.69 -4.53
N ASP A 153 28.66 -12.15 -5.63
CA ASP A 153 28.53 -12.76 -6.96
C ASP A 153 29.36 -14.05 -7.05
N ALA A 154 30.59 -14.04 -6.51
CA ALA A 154 31.47 -15.21 -6.47
C ALA A 154 30.89 -16.32 -5.58
N ASP A 155 30.54 -15.97 -4.34
CA ASP A 155 29.87 -16.82 -3.36
C ASP A 155 28.61 -17.45 -3.96
N SER A 156 27.73 -16.63 -4.53
CA SER A 156 26.50 -17.13 -5.16
C SER A 156 26.76 -18.10 -6.30
N ILE A 157 27.85 -17.97 -7.07
CA ILE A 157 28.17 -18.92 -8.16
C ILE A 157 28.66 -20.23 -7.57
N LEU A 158 29.62 -20.18 -6.64
CA LEU A 158 30.26 -21.36 -6.04
C LEU A 158 29.27 -22.19 -5.24
N TRP A 159 28.44 -21.57 -4.39
CA TRP A 159 27.37 -22.27 -3.68
C TRP A 159 26.34 -22.88 -4.61
N SER A 160 26.01 -22.22 -5.72
CA SER A 160 25.10 -22.82 -6.69
C SER A 160 25.67 -24.05 -7.37
N ALA A 161 26.98 -24.07 -7.59
CA ALA A 161 27.63 -25.25 -8.12
C ALA A 161 27.64 -26.36 -7.08
N LEU A 162 28.03 -26.04 -5.85
CA LEU A 162 28.07 -27.00 -4.75
C LEU A 162 26.71 -27.68 -4.52
N ASP A 163 25.63 -26.91 -4.43
CA ASP A 163 24.26 -27.39 -4.26
C ASP A 163 23.75 -28.26 -5.43
N ARG A 164 24.46 -28.25 -6.56
CA ARG A 164 24.07 -28.96 -7.79
C ARG A 164 24.97 -30.13 -8.11
N THR A 165 25.97 -30.38 -7.27
CA THR A 165 26.72 -31.62 -7.36
C THR A 165 25.83 -32.80 -7.00
N ASP A 166 26.01 -33.94 -7.66
CA ASP A 166 25.15 -35.12 -7.47
C ASP A 166 25.17 -35.57 -6.01
N VAL A 167 26.35 -35.60 -5.38
CA VAL A 167 26.53 -36.01 -3.98
C VAL A 167 25.76 -35.11 -2.99
N VAL A 168 25.63 -33.82 -3.27
CA VAL A 168 24.85 -32.89 -2.43
C VAL A 168 23.37 -32.94 -2.77
N ALA A 169 23.03 -32.95 -4.07
CA ALA A 169 21.65 -32.93 -4.54
C ALA A 169 20.88 -34.20 -4.16
N GLU A 170 21.56 -35.35 -4.11
CA GLU A 170 21.00 -36.63 -3.66
C GLU A 170 21.05 -36.81 -2.13
N GLY A 171 21.69 -35.88 -1.41
CA GLY A 171 21.83 -35.91 0.05
C GLY A 171 22.80 -36.99 0.54
N GLU A 172 23.76 -37.40 -0.30
CA GLU A 172 24.81 -38.34 0.07
C GLU A 172 25.88 -37.66 0.96
N GLU A 173 26.15 -36.39 0.70
CA GLU A 173 27.08 -35.56 1.48
C GLU A 173 26.47 -34.20 1.83
N GLU A 174 26.82 -33.69 3.01
CA GLU A 174 26.50 -32.31 3.38
C GLU A 174 27.43 -31.33 2.62
N PRO A 175 26.93 -30.17 2.16
CA PRO A 175 27.75 -29.19 1.45
C PRO A 175 29.03 -28.79 2.20
N GLU A 176 28.95 -28.67 3.53
CA GLU A 176 30.08 -28.33 4.40
C GLU A 176 31.23 -29.35 4.35
N ASP A 177 30.93 -30.62 4.10
CA ASP A 177 31.93 -31.69 4.03
C ASP A 177 32.64 -31.74 2.67
N VAL A 178 31.93 -31.40 1.61
CA VAL A 178 32.53 -31.17 0.28
C VAL A 178 33.45 -29.95 0.34
N LEU A 179 33.01 -28.85 0.96
CA LEU A 179 33.75 -27.60 1.06
C LEU A 179 35.15 -27.77 1.66
N LYS A 180 35.30 -28.63 2.69
CA LYS A 180 36.60 -28.95 3.32
C LYS A 180 37.62 -29.57 2.37
N ARG A 181 37.19 -30.12 1.23
CA ARG A 181 38.04 -30.75 0.21
C ARG A 181 38.33 -29.81 -0.96
N VAL A 182 37.70 -28.65 -1.00
CA VAL A 182 37.83 -27.68 -2.09
C VAL A 182 38.90 -26.65 -1.77
N ALA A 183 39.99 -26.66 -2.53
CA ALA A 183 41.05 -25.66 -2.42
C ALA A 183 41.01 -24.76 -3.67
N ILE A 184 40.64 -23.49 -3.50
CA ILE A 184 40.55 -22.53 -4.61
C ILE A 184 41.89 -21.81 -4.81
N PRO A 185 42.53 -21.94 -5.99
CA PRO A 185 43.75 -21.22 -6.29
C PRO A 185 43.62 -19.71 -6.09
N GLY A 186 44.47 -19.15 -5.22
CA GLY A 186 44.52 -17.72 -4.93
C GLY A 186 43.71 -17.27 -3.71
N VAL A 187 42.92 -18.17 -3.11
CA VAL A 187 42.30 -17.98 -1.79
C VAL A 187 43.24 -18.60 -0.73
N PRO A 188 43.63 -17.86 0.32
CA PRO A 188 44.46 -18.40 1.41
C PRO A 188 43.76 -19.56 2.14
N GLU A 189 44.52 -20.60 2.52
CA GLU A 189 43.98 -21.79 3.23
C GLU A 189 43.37 -21.48 4.61
N ASP A 190 43.75 -20.35 5.22
CA ASP A 190 43.26 -19.88 6.51
C ASP A 190 42.03 -18.97 6.42
N VAL A 191 41.51 -18.75 5.19
CA VAL A 191 40.36 -17.88 4.92
C VAL A 191 39.26 -18.71 4.27
N GLU A 192 38.08 -18.72 4.90
CA GLU A 192 36.88 -19.26 4.27
C GLU A 192 36.53 -18.42 3.04
N TRP A 193 36.10 -19.06 1.95
CA TRP A 193 35.90 -18.36 0.68
C TRP A 193 34.84 -17.26 0.77
N GLU A 194 33.95 -17.32 1.76
CA GLU A 194 32.81 -16.42 1.95
C GLU A 194 33.31 -15.06 2.44
N ASP A 195 34.39 -15.09 3.21
CA ASP A 195 35.08 -13.91 3.76
C ASP A 195 36.12 -13.34 2.78
N PHE A 196 36.36 -13.99 1.64
CA PHE A 196 37.33 -13.53 0.66
C PHE A 196 36.76 -12.42 -0.24
N GLU A 197 37.40 -11.25 -0.27
CA GLU A 197 36.97 -10.11 -1.09
C GLU A 197 37.71 -9.99 -2.45
N GLY A 198 38.81 -10.73 -2.63
CA GLY A 198 39.76 -10.54 -3.74
C GLY A 198 39.36 -11.16 -5.08
N TRP A 199 38.09 -11.52 -5.27
CA TRP A 199 37.64 -12.38 -6.35
C TRP A 199 37.90 -11.85 -7.76
N THR A 200 38.36 -12.76 -8.63
CA THR A 200 38.34 -12.59 -10.08
C THR A 200 37.55 -13.71 -10.74
N ALA A 201 37.11 -13.50 -11.98
CA ALA A 201 36.41 -14.53 -12.74
C ALA A 201 37.26 -15.80 -12.89
N GLY A 202 38.58 -15.67 -13.05
CA GLY A 202 39.52 -16.80 -13.08
C GLY A 202 39.53 -17.60 -11.77
N MET A 203 39.52 -16.93 -10.61
CA MET A 203 39.45 -17.61 -9.31
C MET A 203 38.13 -18.36 -9.13
N VAL A 204 37.00 -17.78 -9.55
CA VAL A 204 35.70 -18.45 -9.47
C VAL A 204 35.64 -19.65 -10.43
N LYS A 205 36.20 -19.55 -11.65
CA LYS A 205 36.33 -20.70 -12.57
C LYS A 205 37.17 -21.82 -11.96
N ALA A 206 38.31 -21.47 -11.37
CA ALA A 206 39.16 -22.44 -10.67
C ALA A 206 38.45 -23.06 -9.45
N GLY A 207 37.58 -22.29 -8.78
CA GLY A 207 36.71 -22.82 -7.74
C GLY A 207 35.69 -23.84 -8.26
N LEU A 208 35.06 -23.58 -9.40
CA LEU A 208 34.16 -24.55 -10.05
C LEU A 208 34.90 -25.84 -10.43
N GLU A 209 36.11 -25.72 -11.00
CA GLU A 209 36.95 -26.88 -11.31
C GLU A 209 37.32 -27.67 -10.04
N ALA A 210 37.62 -26.98 -8.94
CA ALA A 210 37.94 -27.61 -7.66
C ALA A 210 36.72 -28.32 -7.03
N ILE A 211 35.52 -27.73 -7.12
CA ILE A 211 34.27 -28.37 -6.69
C ILE A 211 34.01 -29.63 -7.52
N ALA A 212 34.03 -29.51 -8.85
CA ALA A 212 33.81 -30.64 -9.75
C ALA A 212 34.84 -31.76 -9.52
N GLY A 213 36.11 -31.42 -9.32
CA GLY A 213 37.15 -32.39 -8.99
C GLY A 213 36.94 -33.09 -7.63
N ALA A 214 36.39 -32.38 -6.64
CA ALA A 214 36.11 -32.93 -5.32
C ALA A 214 34.88 -33.87 -5.32
N THR A 215 33.91 -33.65 -6.21
CA THR A 215 32.69 -34.46 -6.34
C THR A 215 32.73 -35.49 -7.48
N GLY A 216 33.73 -35.44 -8.34
CA GLY A 216 33.89 -36.38 -9.46
C GLY A 216 33.07 -36.01 -10.70
N GLU A 217 32.75 -34.73 -10.86
CA GLU A 217 31.94 -34.20 -11.96
C GLU A 217 32.79 -33.51 -13.03
N ASP A 218 32.17 -33.28 -14.20
CA ASP A 218 32.76 -32.46 -15.25
C ASP A 218 32.48 -30.95 -14.99
N PRO A 219 33.50 -30.08 -15.01
CA PRO A 219 33.32 -28.65 -14.74
C PRO A 219 32.39 -27.93 -15.73
N GLU A 220 32.35 -28.35 -17.00
CA GLU A 220 31.48 -27.74 -18.01
C GLU A 220 30.02 -28.17 -17.80
N GLU A 221 29.79 -29.47 -17.54
CA GLU A 221 28.47 -30.00 -17.20
C GLU A 221 27.90 -29.38 -15.92
N LEU A 222 28.73 -29.23 -14.88
CA LEU A 222 28.34 -28.57 -13.62
C LEU A 222 27.95 -27.11 -13.86
N LEU A 223 28.73 -26.36 -14.64
CA LEU A 223 28.43 -24.96 -14.98
C LEU A 223 27.13 -24.83 -15.81
N GLU A 224 26.86 -25.78 -16.72
CA GLU A 224 25.60 -25.86 -17.45
C GLU A 224 24.42 -26.10 -16.49
N ALA A 225 24.54 -27.07 -15.58
CA ALA A 225 23.52 -27.38 -14.58
C ALA A 225 23.20 -26.17 -13.66
N VAL A 226 24.22 -25.40 -13.27
CA VAL A 226 24.05 -24.14 -12.53
C VAL A 226 23.27 -23.10 -13.35
N ALA A 227 23.64 -22.92 -14.63
CA ALA A 227 22.99 -21.95 -15.50
C ALA A 227 21.53 -22.31 -15.77
N GLU A 228 21.22 -23.58 -16.04
CA GLU A 228 19.85 -24.09 -16.19
C GLU A 228 19.04 -23.95 -14.91
N GLY A 229 19.67 -24.21 -13.76
CA GLY A 229 19.13 -23.94 -12.43
C GLY A 229 18.64 -22.52 -12.28
N ALA A 230 19.52 -21.57 -12.54
CA ALA A 230 19.20 -20.15 -12.43
C ALA A 230 18.09 -19.71 -13.39
N ILE A 231 17.95 -20.36 -14.56
CA ILE A 231 16.81 -20.12 -15.46
C ILE A 231 15.51 -20.60 -14.81
N ARG A 232 15.48 -21.83 -14.28
CA ARG A 232 14.30 -22.41 -13.61
C ARG A 232 13.89 -21.59 -12.38
N ASP A 233 14.86 -21.24 -11.53
CA ASP A 233 14.61 -20.48 -10.30
C ASP A 233 14.09 -19.08 -10.60
N ALA A 234 14.68 -18.39 -11.58
CA ALA A 234 14.20 -17.08 -12.02
C ALA A 234 12.81 -17.15 -12.66
N ALA A 235 12.50 -18.22 -13.40
CA ALA A 235 11.16 -18.43 -13.96
C ALA A 235 10.12 -18.67 -12.86
N LYS A 236 10.44 -19.51 -11.87
CA LYS A 236 9.59 -19.80 -10.71
C LYS A 236 9.34 -18.55 -9.88
N ALA A 237 10.39 -17.83 -9.50
CA ALA A 237 10.28 -16.61 -8.71
C ALA A 237 9.51 -15.50 -9.45
N LYS A 238 9.73 -15.36 -10.77
CA LYS A 238 8.96 -14.43 -11.60
C LYS A 238 7.47 -14.80 -11.62
N HIS A 239 7.15 -16.08 -11.83
CA HIS A 239 5.76 -16.53 -11.86
C HIS A 239 5.06 -16.30 -10.51
N GLN A 240 5.75 -16.59 -9.41
CA GLN A 240 5.23 -16.31 -8.07
C GLN A 240 4.98 -14.81 -7.87
N ALA A 241 5.91 -13.94 -8.27
CA ALA A 241 5.72 -12.49 -8.20
C ALA A 241 4.50 -12.04 -9.03
N GLU A 242 4.33 -12.54 -10.25
CA GLU A 242 3.17 -12.23 -11.09
C GLU A 242 1.85 -12.69 -10.45
N GLN A 243 1.83 -13.85 -9.78
CA GLN A 243 0.67 -14.32 -9.03
C GLN A 243 0.34 -13.40 -7.85
N VAL A 244 1.33 -13.01 -7.05
CA VAL A 244 1.13 -12.08 -5.92
C VAL A 244 0.60 -10.73 -6.39
N GLU A 245 1.17 -10.18 -7.47
CA GLU A 245 0.72 -8.91 -8.05
C GLU A 245 -0.71 -9.02 -8.60
N GLY A 246 -1.07 -10.16 -9.18
CA GLY A 246 -2.45 -10.46 -9.57
C GLY A 246 -3.42 -10.48 -8.38
N GLU A 247 -3.02 -11.12 -7.28
CA GLU A 247 -3.80 -11.14 -6.03
C GLU A 247 -3.97 -9.74 -5.43
N LEU A 248 -2.90 -8.95 -5.35
CA LEU A 248 -2.94 -7.56 -4.89
C LEU A 248 -3.83 -6.68 -5.77
N THR A 249 -3.77 -6.88 -7.09
CA THR A 249 -4.66 -6.18 -8.03
C THR A 249 -6.11 -6.53 -7.77
N ASN A 250 -6.42 -7.81 -7.55
CA ASN A 250 -7.77 -8.25 -7.21
C ASN A 250 -8.24 -7.68 -5.86
N MET A 251 -7.39 -7.71 -4.84
CA MET A 251 -7.69 -7.13 -3.53
C MET A 251 -7.92 -5.62 -3.60
N SER A 252 -7.13 -4.91 -4.40
CA SER A 252 -7.31 -3.47 -4.63
C SER A 252 -8.66 -3.17 -5.30
N ARG A 253 -9.09 -4.01 -6.26
CA ARG A 253 -10.41 -3.93 -6.90
C ARG A 253 -11.55 -4.21 -5.92
N GLU A 254 -11.41 -5.23 -5.06
CA GLU A 254 -12.38 -5.53 -4.01
C GLU A 254 -12.49 -4.39 -2.99
N ARG A 255 -11.40 -3.63 -2.79
CA ARG A 255 -11.32 -2.49 -1.86
C ARG A 255 -11.69 -1.14 -2.50
N LEU A 256 -12.26 -1.13 -3.71
CA LEU A 256 -12.74 0.10 -4.35
C LEU A 256 -13.91 0.74 -3.60
N LEU A 257 -14.66 -0.04 -2.83
CA LEU A 257 -15.73 0.48 -1.98
C LEU A 257 -15.27 0.49 -0.52
N PRO A 258 -15.55 1.58 0.22
CA PRO A 258 -15.44 1.57 1.68
C PRO A 258 -16.29 0.45 2.28
N VAL A 259 -15.88 -0.06 3.45
CA VAL A 259 -16.70 -0.98 4.22
C VAL A 259 -18.10 -0.42 4.47
N GLU A 260 -19.11 -1.30 4.51
CA GLU A 260 -20.54 -0.96 4.55
C GLU A 260 -20.87 0.19 5.51
N LYS A 261 -20.40 0.11 6.76
CA LYS A 261 -20.62 1.16 7.77
C LYS A 261 -20.07 2.54 7.38
N THR A 262 -18.94 2.56 6.68
CA THR A 262 -18.33 3.82 6.19
C THR A 262 -19.06 4.32 4.96
N LEU A 263 -19.44 3.42 4.05
CA LEU A 263 -20.25 3.75 2.86
C LEU A 263 -21.60 4.35 3.26
N GLU A 264 -22.35 3.72 4.18
CA GLU A 264 -23.60 4.26 4.72
C GLU A 264 -23.43 5.67 5.30
N LYS A 265 -22.31 5.90 5.99
CA LYS A 265 -21.99 7.20 6.57
C LYS A 265 -21.76 8.24 5.48
N ILE A 266 -21.00 7.91 4.43
CA ILE A 266 -20.76 8.77 3.26
C ILE A 266 -22.09 9.10 2.59
N THR A 267 -22.87 8.10 2.19
CA THR A 267 -24.17 8.27 1.51
C THR A 267 -25.13 9.13 2.32
N ARG A 268 -25.21 8.94 3.65
CA ARG A 268 -26.08 9.75 4.51
C ARG A 268 -25.68 11.22 4.53
N TYR A 269 -24.38 11.51 4.58
CA TYR A 269 -23.89 12.89 4.59
C TYR A 269 -24.02 13.56 3.24
N GLU A 270 -23.65 12.87 2.17
CA GLU A 270 -23.82 13.35 0.81
C GLU A 270 -25.28 13.71 0.53
N ALA A 271 -26.20 12.78 0.78
CA ALA A 271 -27.62 13.03 0.57
C ALA A 271 -28.16 14.18 1.44
N HIS A 272 -27.70 14.31 2.69
CA HIS A 272 -28.11 15.41 3.56
C HIS A 272 -27.60 16.78 3.07
N LEU A 273 -26.31 16.87 2.73
CA LEU A 273 -25.67 18.10 2.29
C LEU A 273 -26.18 18.53 0.91
N SER A 274 -26.35 17.59 -0.02
CA SER A 274 -26.91 17.85 -1.35
C SER A 274 -28.32 18.42 -1.25
N ARG A 275 -29.21 17.82 -0.44
CA ARG A 275 -30.56 18.37 -0.22
C ARG A 275 -30.53 19.79 0.36
N GLN A 276 -29.63 20.08 1.30
CA GLN A 276 -29.50 21.43 1.85
C GLN A 276 -28.97 22.41 0.80
N MET A 277 -28.04 21.97 -0.06
CA MET A 277 -27.42 22.79 -1.09
C MET A 277 -28.43 23.15 -2.17
N PHE A 278 -29.15 22.17 -2.72
CA PHE A 278 -30.21 22.39 -3.69
C PHE A 278 -31.31 23.29 -3.13
N LYS A 279 -31.72 23.09 -1.87
CA LYS A 279 -32.66 24.01 -1.24
C LYS A 279 -32.13 25.45 -1.21
N ALA A 280 -30.88 25.67 -0.80
CA ALA A 280 -30.30 27.01 -0.77
C ALA A 280 -30.21 27.65 -2.17
N LEU A 281 -29.82 26.87 -3.18
CA LEU A 281 -29.79 27.29 -4.58
C LEU A 281 -31.19 27.66 -5.10
N HIS A 282 -32.20 26.82 -4.84
CA HIS A 282 -33.58 27.07 -5.28
C HIS A 282 -34.17 28.33 -4.67
N GLU A 283 -33.92 28.58 -3.37
CA GLU A 283 -34.37 29.80 -2.70
C GLU A 283 -33.63 31.03 -3.24
N LEU A 284 -32.33 30.92 -3.50
CA LEU A 284 -31.53 32.00 -4.08
C LEU A 284 -32.03 32.39 -5.47
N GLU A 285 -32.20 31.40 -6.35
CA GLU A 285 -32.73 31.58 -7.69
C GLU A 285 -34.15 32.20 -7.65
N ALA A 286 -35.02 31.76 -6.74
CA ALA A 286 -36.35 32.33 -6.58
C ALA A 286 -36.30 33.83 -6.20
N LEU A 287 -35.36 34.25 -5.36
CA LEU A 287 -35.16 35.66 -5.04
C LEU A 287 -34.64 36.44 -6.25
N GLN A 288 -33.67 35.88 -6.98
CA GLN A 288 -33.09 36.52 -8.16
C GLN A 288 -34.10 36.68 -9.31
N VAL A 289 -34.97 35.69 -9.51
CA VAL A 289 -36.08 35.76 -10.48
C VAL A 289 -37.08 36.84 -10.09
N ARG A 290 -37.44 36.96 -8.80
CA ARG A 290 -38.32 38.04 -8.34
C ARG A 290 -37.67 39.41 -8.52
N ARG A 291 -36.37 39.52 -8.27
CA ARG A 291 -35.58 40.74 -8.46
C ARG A 291 -35.55 41.18 -9.92
N SER A 292 -35.45 40.27 -10.87
CA SER A 292 -35.47 40.57 -12.32
C SER A 292 -36.88 40.81 -12.88
N GLY A 293 -37.91 40.82 -12.02
CA GLY A 293 -39.30 41.05 -12.41
C GLY A 293 -40.04 39.81 -12.92
N GLY A 294 -39.44 38.62 -12.81
CA GLY A 294 -40.05 37.35 -13.16
C GLY A 294 -40.94 36.77 -12.06
N ALA A 295 -41.78 35.80 -12.43
CA ALA A 295 -42.58 35.03 -11.47
C ALA A 295 -41.80 33.77 -11.05
N ALA A 296 -41.34 33.74 -9.80
CA ALA A 296 -40.69 32.55 -9.24
C ALA A 296 -41.72 31.42 -9.05
N PRO A 297 -41.34 30.15 -9.26
CA PRO A 297 -42.24 29.00 -9.08
C PRO A 297 -42.73 28.90 -7.62
N LEU A 298 -44.01 28.54 -7.46
CA LEU A 298 -44.67 28.42 -6.13
C LEU A 298 -44.27 27.15 -5.38
N ALA A 299 -43.82 26.12 -6.09
CA ALA A 299 -43.33 24.88 -5.53
C ALA A 299 -42.30 24.23 -6.48
N ARG A 300 -41.29 23.58 -5.92
CA ARG A 300 -40.35 22.71 -6.63
C ARG A 300 -40.40 21.33 -6.00
N LEU A 301 -40.44 20.30 -6.83
CA LEU A 301 -40.45 18.90 -6.42
C LEU A 301 -39.14 18.28 -6.87
N ASP A 302 -38.25 18.04 -5.91
CA ASP A 302 -37.00 17.30 -6.14
C ASP A 302 -37.33 15.81 -5.99
N VAL A 303 -37.25 15.06 -7.08
CA VAL A 303 -37.54 13.61 -7.11
C VAL A 303 -36.21 12.85 -7.11
N ASP A 304 -35.76 12.42 -5.94
CA ASP A 304 -34.65 11.48 -5.81
C ASP A 304 -35.21 10.04 -5.91
N GLY A 305 -35.19 9.47 -7.11
CA GLY A 305 -35.61 8.08 -7.36
C GLY A 305 -34.56 7.33 -8.18
N LEU A 306 -34.27 6.08 -7.81
CA LEU A 306 -33.61 5.15 -8.73
C LEU A 306 -34.54 4.96 -9.93
N SER A 307 -34.04 5.26 -11.13
CA SER A 307 -34.68 4.87 -12.37
C SER A 307 -35.09 3.39 -12.25
N GLN A 308 -36.39 3.10 -12.33
CA GLN A 308 -36.83 1.72 -12.45
C GLN A 308 -36.36 1.21 -13.81
N GLU A 309 -35.40 0.29 -13.81
CA GLU A 309 -35.18 -0.62 -14.94
C GLU A 309 -36.29 -1.67 -14.99
#